data_AF-K5VNW9-F1
#
_entry.id   AF-K5VNW9-F1
#
_cell.length_a   1.000
_cell.length_b   1.000
_cell.length_c   1.000
_cell.angle_alpha   90.00
_cell.angle_beta   90.00
_cell.angle_gamma   90.00
#
_symmetry.space_group_name_H-M   'P 1'
#
loop_
_entity.id
_entity.type
_entity.pdbx_description
1 polymer ?
#
loop_
_entity_poly.entity_id
_entity_poly.type
_entity_poly.pdbx_seq_one_letter_code
_entity_poly.pdbx_strand_id
1 'polypeptide(L)' 'MDTALTLWAFDIKEDPAQPIDTMGFTDTAKVHVRPFKAGFTPRIPRLREVVESCMD' A
#
# COMPACT_ATOMS: atom_id res chain seq x y z
N MET A 1 -6.70 -7.82 -10.15
CA MET A 1 -7.70 -7.85 -9.04
C MET A 1 -6.86 -8.16 -7.82
N ASP A 2 -6.33 -7.12 -7.16
CA ASP A 2 -5.20 -7.26 -6.23
C ASP A 2 -5.43 -6.61 -4.87
N THR A 3 -6.40 -5.71 -4.75
CA THR A 3 -6.61 -4.96 -3.50
C THR A 3 -6.94 -5.89 -2.33
N ALA A 4 -7.78 -6.90 -2.53
CA ALA A 4 -8.10 -7.88 -1.48
C ALA A 4 -6.87 -8.69 -1.04
N LEU A 5 -5.99 -9.07 -1.98
CA LEU A 5 -4.76 -9.80 -1.67
C LEU A 5 -3.75 -8.90 -0.95
N THR A 6 -3.58 -7.66 -1.39
CA THR A 6 -2.75 -6.66 -0.69
C THR A 6 -3.28 -6.41 0.73
N LEU A 7 -4.60 -6.23 0.86
CA LEU A 7 -5.28 -6.05 2.14
C LEU A 7 -5.40 -7.33 2.97
N TRP A 8 -5.06 -8.51 2.44
CA TRP A 8 -4.87 -9.74 3.22
C TRP A 8 -3.42 -9.83 3.71
N ALA A 9 -2.48 -9.57 2.81
CA ALA A 9 -1.04 -9.71 3.01
C ALA A 9 -0.41 -8.66 3.94
N PHE A 10 -0.86 -7.40 3.91
CA PHE A 10 -0.18 -6.28 4.60
C PHE A 10 -1.11 -5.46 5.49
N ASP A 11 -0.63 -5.15 6.69
CA ASP A 11 -1.09 -3.98 7.45
C ASP A 11 -0.50 -2.72 6.79
N ILE A 12 -1.37 -1.79 6.40
CA ILE A 12 -1.01 -0.58 5.65
C ILE A 12 -1.32 0.61 6.53
N LYS A 13 -0.30 1.42 6.82
CA LYS A 13 -0.42 2.58 7.71
C LYS A 13 0.24 3.80 7.10
N GLU A 14 -0.23 4.96 7.53
CA GLU A 14 0.44 6.24 7.27
C GLU A 14 1.82 6.27 7.94
N ASP A 15 2.78 6.94 7.31
CA ASP A 15 4.04 7.29 7.98
C ASP A 15 3.80 8.50 8.91
N PRO A 16 3.91 8.36 10.24
CA PRO A 16 3.63 9.46 11.17
C PRO A 16 4.60 10.64 10.99
N ALA A 17 5.78 10.44 10.39
CA ALA A 17 6.71 11.52 10.08
C ALA A 17 6.36 12.26 8.78
N GLN A 18 5.54 11.65 7.91
CA GLN A 18 5.10 12.22 6.63
C GLN A 18 3.61 11.90 6.39
N PRO A 19 2.70 12.57 7.12
CA PRO A 19 1.27 12.33 6.97
C PRO A 19 0.78 12.58 5.54
N ILE A 20 -0.22 11.82 5.12
CA ILE A 20 -0.83 11.91 3.80
C ILE A 20 -1.68 13.17 3.74
N ASP A 21 -1.38 14.04 2.78
CA ASP A 21 -2.24 15.17 2.46
C ASP A 21 -3.52 14.67 1.76
N THR A 22 -4.59 14.51 2.54
CA THR A 22 -5.90 14.04 2.07
C THR A 22 -6.57 14.99 1.07
N MET A 23 -6.06 16.21 0.90
CA MET A 23 -6.53 17.20 -0.08
C MET A 23 -5.47 17.52 -1.15
N GLY A 24 -4.36 16.78 -1.17
CA GLY A 24 -3.19 17.02 -2.02
C GLY A 24 -3.37 16.58 -3.47
N PHE A 25 -4.50 16.90 -4.09
CA PHE A 25 -4.79 16.59 -5.49
C PHE A 25 -4.08 17.56 -6.45
N THR A 26 -3.79 17.11 -7.66
CA THR A 26 -3.32 17.99 -8.74
C THR A 26 -4.47 18.80 -9.31
N ASP A 27 -4.24 20.10 -9.50
CA ASP A 27 -5.19 21.00 -10.16
C ASP A 27 -4.92 21.01 -11.67
N THR A 28 -5.26 19.91 -12.33
CA THR A 28 -5.10 19.72 -13.78
C THR A 28 -6.29 18.95 -14.35
N ALA A 29 -6.40 18.89 -15.68
CA ALA A 29 -7.46 18.13 -16.36
C ALA A 29 -7.51 16.64 -15.98
N LYS A 30 -6.40 16.07 -15.48
CA LYS A 30 -6.34 14.70 -14.94
C LYS A 30 -5.99 14.76 -13.46
N VAL A 31 -7.02 14.88 -12.63
CA VAL A 31 -6.87 14.92 -11.18
C VAL A 31 -6.29 13.60 -10.69
N HIS A 32 -5.18 13.68 -9.95
CA HIS A 32 -4.63 12.56 -9.21
C HIS A 32 -4.00 13.09 -7.91
N VAL A 33 -3.79 12.19 -6.94
CA VAL A 33 -3.09 12.54 -5.71
C VAL A 33 -1.62 12.85 -5.99
N ARG A 34 -1.03 13.75 -5.21
CA ARG A 34 0.43 13.92 -5.15
C ARG A 34 1.10 12.67 -4.56
N PRO A 35 2.41 12.46 -4.81
CA PRO A 35 3.14 11.37 -4.18
C PRO A 35 3.00 11.41 -2.65
N PHE A 36 2.72 10.27 -2.06
CA PHE A 36 2.64 10.08 -0.62
C PHE A 36 3.33 8.78 -0.23
N LYS A 37 3.63 8.64 1.08
CA LYS A 37 4.26 7.43 1.63
C LYS A 37 3.25 6.63 2.43
N ALA A 38 3.25 5.32 2.23
CA ALA A 38 2.51 4.37 3.05
C ALA A 38 3.46 3.26 3.52
N GLY A 39 3.36 2.90 4.79
CA GLY A 39 4.09 1.79 5.40
C GLY A 39 3.32 0.49 5.20
N PHE A 40 4.00 -0.53 4.66
CA PHE A 40 3.45 -1.88 4.48
C PHE A 40 4.19 -2.83 5.41
N THR A 41 3.45 -3.45 6.34
CA THR A 41 3.99 -4.48 7.24
C THR A 41 3.33 -5.81 6.92
N PRO A 42 4.08 -6.88 6.56
CA PRO A 42 3.50 -8.19 6.33
C PRO A 42 2.71 -8.66 7.55
N ARG A 43 1.48 -9.13 7.35
CA ARG A 43 0.68 -9.77 8.41
C ARG A 43 1.11 -11.20 8.68
N ILE A 44 1.73 -11.84 7.68
CA ILE A 44 2.17 -13.23 7.74
C ILE A 44 3.70 -13.24 7.83
N PRO A 45 4.30 -13.92 8.82
CA PRO A 45 5.74 -14.11 8.87
C PRO A 45 6.24 -14.80 7.60
N ARG A 46 7.38 -14.34 7.05
CA ARG A 46 7.97 -14.89 5.81
C ARG A 46 6.98 -14.89 4.63
N LEU A 47 6.06 -13.91 4.57
CA LEU A 47 5.02 -13.80 3.54
C LEU A 47 5.50 -14.07 2.11
N ARG A 48 6.70 -13.58 1.73
CA ARG A 48 7.26 -13.81 0.39
C ARG A 48 7.35 -15.31 0.07
N GLU A 49 7.90 -16.09 0.98
CA GLU A 49 8.14 -17.52 0.79
C GLU A 49 6.82 -18.30 0.73
N VAL A 50 5.82 -17.87 1.52
CA VAL A 50 4.46 -18.44 1.47
C VAL A 50 3.86 -18.25 0.09
N VAL A 51 3.95 -17.03 -0.45
CA VAL A 51 3.41 -16.73 -1.79
C VAL A 51 4.14 -17.53 -2.87
N GLU A 52 5.47 -17.58 -2.82
CA GLU A 52 6.30 -18.33 -3.77
C GLU A 52 5.96 -19.83 -3.74
N SER A 53 5.76 -20.42 -2.55
CA SER A 53 5.40 -21.86 -2.42
C SER A 53 4.02 -22.24 -2.95
N CYS A 54 3.15 -21.26 -3.20
CA CYS A 54 1.79 -21.47 -3.73
C CYS A 54 1.70 -21.24 -5.24
N MET A 55 2.82 -20.89 -5.90
CA MET A 55 2.89 -20.62 -7.34
C MET A 55 3.46 -21.81 -8.15
N ASP A 56 3.68 -22.96 -7.50
CA ASP A 56 4.04 -24.25 -8.09
C ASP A 56 2.78 -25.12 -8.36
#